data_AF-A0A950Z8X4-F1
#
_entry.id   AF-A0A950Z8X4-F1
#
_cell.length_a   1.000
_cell.length_b   1.000
_cell.length_c   1.000
_cell.angle_alpha   90.00
_cell.angle_beta   90.00
_cell.angle_gamma   90.00
#
_symmetry.space_group_name_H-M   'P 1'
#
loop_
_entity.id
_entity.type
_entity.pdbx_description
1 polymer ?
#
loop_
_entity_poly.entity_id
_entity_poly.type
_entity_poly.pdbx_seq_one_letter_code
_entity_poly.pdbx_strand_id
1 'polypeptide(L)'
;MTTSGAPAHSPESAGEKARRIHAAIPAGGLFFEKEWRISPEPMRIDAGLQAEFLALGGRLLRFYRALNDLYYASAEGAAPASVAQLLD
;
A
#
# COMPACT_ATOMS: atom_id res chain seq x y z
N MET A 1 8.49 33.94 -36.81
CA MET A 1 7.72 32.94 -36.04
C MET A 1 8.40 31.59 -36.20
N THR A 2 9.32 31.27 -35.30
CA THR A 2 10.03 29.98 -35.28
C THR A 2 9.28 29.04 -34.35
N THR A 3 8.68 27.99 -34.91
CA THR A 3 8.05 26.91 -34.13
C THR A 3 9.13 26.11 -33.42
N SER A 4 9.12 26.18 -32.09
CA SER A 4 9.92 25.34 -31.19
C SER A 4 9.48 23.89 -31.35
N GLY A 5 10.37 23.03 -31.84
CA GLY A 5 10.16 21.58 -31.86
C GLY A 5 10.12 21.05 -30.43
N ALA A 6 8.93 20.69 -29.97
CA ALA A 6 8.79 19.82 -28.80
C ALA A 6 9.45 18.47 -29.14
N PRO A 7 10.27 17.87 -28.26
CA PRO A 7 10.85 16.57 -28.52
C PRO A 7 9.71 15.55 -28.66
N ALA A 8 9.68 14.86 -29.81
CA ALA A 8 8.84 13.70 -30.00
C ALA A 8 9.35 12.60 -29.06
N HIS A 9 8.75 12.49 -27.88
CA HIS A 9 8.94 11.31 -27.04
C HIS A 9 8.24 10.15 -27.74
N SER A 10 9.02 9.31 -28.43
CA SER A 10 8.56 7.97 -28.82
C SER A 10 7.98 7.28 -27.58
N PRO A 11 6.82 6.62 -27.65
CA PRO A 11 6.25 5.95 -26.50
C PRO A 11 7.25 4.90 -26.00
N GLU A 12 7.79 5.15 -24.79
CA GLU A 12 8.67 4.22 -24.11
C GLU A 12 7.98 2.85 -23.98
N SER A 13 8.70 1.77 -24.28
CA SER A 13 8.14 0.43 -24.11
C SER A 13 7.88 0.15 -22.62
N ALA A 14 6.85 -0.62 -22.32
CA ALA A 14 6.48 -0.98 -20.94
C ALA A 14 7.66 -1.57 -20.13
N GLY A 15 8.51 -2.37 -20.79
CA GLY A 15 9.72 -2.93 -20.21
C GLY A 15 10.86 -1.94 -20.00
N GLU A 16 10.95 -0.88 -20.79
CA GLU A 16 11.93 0.19 -20.59
C GLU A 16 11.53 1.07 -19.41
N LYS A 17 10.24 1.38 -19.28
CA LYS A 17 9.70 2.06 -18.10
C LYS A 17 9.98 1.28 -16.82
N ALA A 18 9.75 -0.03 -16.82
CA ALA A 18 10.02 -0.89 -15.67
C ALA A 18 11.50 -0.89 -15.27
N ARG A 19 12.42 -0.97 -16.24
CA ARG A 19 13.86 -0.90 -16.00
C ARG A 19 14.28 0.45 -15.43
N ARG A 20 13.72 1.55 -15.95
CA ARG A 20 13.95 2.89 -15.41
C ARG A 20 13.49 3.03 -13.96
N ILE A 21 12.31 2.50 -13.62
CA ILE A 21 11.81 2.50 -12.23
C ILE A 21 12.71 1.65 -11.34
N HIS A 22 13.09 0.45 -11.78
CA HIS A 22 13.99 -0.42 -11.03
C HIS A 22 15.36 0.24 -10.79
N ALA A 23 15.92 0.93 -11.79
CA ALA A 23 17.19 1.65 -11.67
C ALA A 23 17.14 2.85 -10.71
N ALA A 24 15.94 3.35 -10.37
CA ALA A 24 15.74 4.42 -9.40
C ALA A 24 15.63 3.92 -7.95
N ILE A 25 15.62 2.60 -7.72
CA ILE A 25 15.60 2.03 -6.36
C ILE A 25 16.95 2.32 -5.69
N PRO A 26 16.96 2.85 -4.44
CA PRO A 26 18.20 3.10 -3.71
C PRO A 26 19.07 1.84 -3.58
N ALA A 27 20.40 2.01 -3.51
CA ALA A 27 21.33 0.89 -3.38
C ALA A 27 21.08 0.02 -2.13
N GLY A 28 20.52 0.60 -1.06
CA GLY A 28 20.10 -0.12 0.16
C GLY A 28 18.74 -0.84 0.04
N GLY A 29 18.12 -0.84 -1.15
CA GLY A 29 16.77 -1.33 -1.37
C GLY A 29 15.71 -0.43 -0.74
N LEU A 30 14.47 -0.90 -0.75
CA LEU A 30 13.36 -0.28 0.02
C LEU A 30 13.14 -0.98 1.36
N PHE A 31 13.63 -2.22 1.52
CA PHE A 31 13.55 -3.01 2.74
C PHE A 31 14.83 -3.85 2.91
N PHE A 32 15.22 -4.09 4.16
CA PHE A 32 16.41 -4.87 4.52
C PHE A 32 16.35 -6.30 3.94
N GLU A 33 17.44 -6.71 3.27
CA GLU A 33 17.59 -8.05 2.67
C GLU A 33 16.47 -8.46 1.69
N LYS A 34 15.89 -7.50 0.95
CA LYS A 34 14.89 -7.78 -0.09
C LYS A 34 15.30 -7.21 -1.44
N GLU A 35 15.11 -8.03 -2.47
CA GLU A 35 15.18 -7.62 -3.87
C GLU A 35 13.79 -7.28 -4.41
N TRP A 36 13.73 -6.33 -5.34
CA TRP A 36 12.47 -5.81 -5.87
C TRP A 36 12.31 -6.11 -7.35
N ARG A 37 11.12 -6.57 -7.74
CA ARG A 37 10.76 -6.82 -9.13
C ARG A 37 9.71 -5.81 -9.56
N ILE A 38 9.92 -5.17 -10.70
CA ILE A 38 8.95 -4.25 -11.29
C ILE A 38 8.26 -4.95 -12.45
N SER A 39 6.93 -5.07 -12.37
CA SER A 39 6.14 -5.56 -13.49
C SER A 39 6.18 -4.53 -14.64
N PRO A 40 6.47 -4.95 -15.89
CA PRO A 40 6.35 -4.07 -17.04
C PRO A 40 4.90 -3.67 -17.31
N GLU A 41 3.94 -4.50 -16.95
CA GLU A 41 2.53 -4.22 -17.15
C GLU A 41 1.83 -3.84 -15.84
N PRO A 42 0.97 -2.80 -15.85
CA PRO A 42 0.17 -2.47 -14.69
C PRO A 42 -0.88 -3.58 -14.44
N MET A 43 -1.05 -3.95 -13.18
CA MET A 43 -2.16 -4.79 -12.77
C MET A 43 -3.45 -3.98 -12.87
N ARG A 44 -4.36 -4.39 -13.75
CA ARG A 44 -5.66 -3.72 -13.92
C ARG A 44 -6.61 -4.18 -12.81
N ILE A 45 -7.24 -3.23 -12.16
CA ILE A 45 -8.28 -3.45 -11.15
C ILE A 45 -9.53 -2.77 -11.68
N ASP A 46 -10.65 -3.49 -11.73
CA ASP A 46 -11.93 -2.90 -12.14
C ASP A 46 -12.51 -1.99 -11.05
N ALA A 47 -13.46 -1.13 -11.43
CA ALA A 47 -14.03 -0.14 -10.52
C ALA A 47 -14.77 -0.76 -9.34
N GLY A 48 -15.37 -1.94 -9.51
CA GLY A 48 -16.07 -2.66 -8.43
C GLY A 48 -15.07 -3.13 -7.38
N LEU A 49 -14.04 -3.85 -7.82
CA LEU A 49 -12.98 -4.35 -6.93
C LEU A 49 -12.22 -3.20 -6.24
N GLN A 50 -11.99 -2.08 -6.94
CA GLN A 50 -11.40 -0.89 -6.33
C GLN A 50 -12.28 -0.34 -5.20
N ALA A 51 -13.59 -0.18 -5.43
CA ALA A 51 -14.52 0.32 -4.43
C ALA A 51 -14.60 -0.62 -3.21
N GLU A 52 -14.56 -1.94 -3.45
CA GLU A 52 -14.53 -2.94 -2.38
C GLU A 52 -13.28 -2.81 -1.51
N PHE A 53 -12.08 -2.68 -2.11
CA PHE A 53 -10.85 -2.50 -1.35
C PHE A 53 -10.85 -1.22 -0.51
N LEU A 54 -11.32 -0.11 -1.07
CA LEU A 54 -11.42 1.16 -0.35
C LEU A 54 -12.39 1.05 0.84
N ALA A 55 -13.55 0.44 0.63
CA ALA A 55 -14.53 0.23 1.69
C ALA A 55 -14.02 -0.74 2.77
N LEU A 56 -13.33 -1.81 2.36
CA LEU A 56 -12.75 -2.80 3.27
C LEU A 56 -11.68 -2.17 4.17
N GLY A 57 -10.77 -1.37 3.61
CA GLY A 57 -9.74 -0.68 4.39
C GLY A 57 -10.33 0.16 5.53
N GLY A 58 -11.39 0.92 5.23
CA GLY A 58 -12.08 1.71 6.26
C GLY A 58 -12.76 0.86 7.34
N ARG A 59 -13.34 -0.29 6.98
CA ARG A 59 -13.94 -1.23 7.94
C ARG A 59 -12.89 -1.87 8.84
N LEU A 60 -11.79 -2.37 8.25
CA LEU A 60 -10.70 -2.99 8.98
C LEU A 60 -10.03 -2.01 9.94
N LEU A 61 -9.81 -0.76 9.52
CA LEU A 61 -9.21 0.26 10.39
C LEU A 61 -10.10 0.58 11.61
N ARG A 62 -11.42 0.70 11.41
CA ARG A 62 -12.35 0.92 12.52
C ARG A 62 -12.38 -0.26 13.48
N PHE A 63 -12.42 -1.48 12.94
CA PHE A 63 -12.36 -2.70 13.73
C PHE A 63 -11.06 -2.76 14.56
N TYR A 64 -9.91 -2.51 13.94
CA TYR A 64 -8.62 -2.51 14.62
C TYR A 64 -8.54 -1.47 15.75
N ARG A 65 -9.08 -0.26 15.53
CA ARG A 65 -9.15 0.77 16.58
C ARG A 65 -10.01 0.33 17.76
N ALA A 66 -11.19 -0.23 17.49
CA ALA A 66 -12.06 -0.74 18.55
C ALA A 66 -11.40 -1.88 19.35
N LEU A 67 -10.61 -2.75 18.71
CA LEU A 67 -9.83 -3.77 19.41
C LEU A 67 -8.74 -3.16 20.30
N ASN A 68 -8.03 -2.14 19.82
CA ASN A 68 -7.03 -1.44 20.63
C ASN A 68 -7.67 -0.78 21.85
N ASP A 69 -8.81 -0.10 21.67
CA ASP A 69 -9.53 0.54 22.78
C ASP A 69 -9.93 -0.50 23.83
N LEU A 70 -10.44 -1.66 23.39
CA LEU A 70 -10.78 -2.78 24.26
C LEU A 70 -9.56 -3.35 25.00
N TYR A 71 -8.44 -3.50 24.29
CA TYR A 71 -7.19 -4.00 24.88
C TYR A 71 -6.67 -3.06 25.97
N TYR A 72 -6.61 -1.75 25.69
CA TYR A 72 -6.14 -0.78 26.69
C TYR A 72 -7.08 -0.71 27.89
N ALA A 73 -8.40 -0.69 27.66
CA ALA A 73 -9.37 -0.73 28.76
C ALA A 73 -9.24 -2.00 29.61
N SER A 74 -8.94 -3.15 28.99
CA SER A 74 -8.68 -4.40 29.70
C SER A 74 -7.39 -4.34 30.53
N ALA A 75 -6.29 -3.87 29.94
CA ALA A 75 -5.01 -3.75 30.62
C ALA A 75 -5.04 -2.77 31.81
N GLU A 76 -5.87 -1.72 31.73
CA GLU A 76 -6.09 -0.75 32.80
C GLU A 76 -7.10 -1.23 33.87
N GLY A 77 -7.74 -2.40 33.67
CA GLY A 77 -8.77 -2.92 34.57
C GLY A 77 -10.14 -2.22 34.45
N ALA A 78 -10.34 -1.42 33.40
CA ALA A 78 -11.58 -0.70 33.11
C ALA A 78 -12.58 -1.52 32.26
N ALA A 79 -12.17 -2.68 31.73
CA ALA A 79 -13.05 -3.62 31.03
C ALA A 79 -13.57 -4.74 31.97
N PRO A 80 -14.67 -5.43 31.61
CA PRO A 80 -15.16 -6.58 32.36
C PRO A 80 -14.09 -7.70 32.48
N ALA A 81 -14.05 -8.40 33.61
CA ALA A 81 -13.07 -9.45 33.87
C ALA A 81 -13.10 -10.60 32.82
N SER A 82 -14.25 -10.86 32.20
CA SER A 82 -14.37 -11.84 31.11
C SER A 82 -13.61 -11.43 29.84
N VAL A 83 -13.41 -10.13 29.60
CA VAL A 83 -12.62 -9.62 28.48
C VAL A 83 -11.13 -9.83 28.74
N ALA A 84 -10.66 -9.53 29.95
CA ALA A 84 -9.27 -9.77 30.34
C ALA A 84 -8.86 -11.24 30.16
N GLN A 85 -9.71 -12.17 30.62
CA GLN A 85 -9.47 -13.61 30.44
C GLN A 85 -9.39 -14.07 28.98
N LEU A 86 -9.98 -13.33 28.04
CA LEU A 86 -9.91 -13.64 26.62
C LEU A 86 -8.67 -13.03 25.94
N LEU A 87 -8.10 -11.96 26.52
CA LEU A 87 -7.01 -11.17 25.95
C LEU A 87 -5.64 -11.44 26.61
N ASP A 88 -5.62 -12.10 27.77
CA ASP A 88 -4.42 -12.65 28.41
C ASP A 88 -3.89 -13.90 27.66
#